data_AF-J9FBE8-F1
#
_entry.id   AF-J9FBE8-F1
#
_cell.length_a   1.000
_cell.length_b   1.000
_cell.length_c   1.000
_cell.angle_alpha   90.00
_cell.angle_beta   90.00
_cell.angle_gamma   90.00
#
_symmetry.space_group_name_H-M   'P 1'
#
loop_
_entity.id
_entity.type
_entity.pdbx_description
1 polymer ?
#
loop_
_entity_poly.entity_id
_entity_poly.type
_entity_poly.pdbx_seq_one_letter_code
_entity_poly.pdbx_strand_id
1 'polypeptide(L)'
;MCSSLGRAMTEDIIEDYTLATKTKVHVTYLPAGTLQERLDYLRQHRFDCWLGGTAEEYYMANKQNILRPYITKESYKVPAELNNRQGEWTSLYLSYIALLSNKNNLHRYGIYAPETWDELLAPELKDEIAIPNLS
;
A
#
# COMPACT_ATOMS: atom_id res chain seq x y z
N MET A 1 -3.56 17.07 0.72
CA MET A 1 -3.05 15.71 0.95
C MET A 1 -2.54 15.08 -0.33
N CYS A 2 -1.58 14.18 -0.23
CA CYS A 2 -1.14 13.29 -1.31
C CYS A 2 -1.68 11.87 -1.06
N SER A 3 -2.21 11.18 -2.07
CA SER A 3 -2.72 9.81 -1.94
C SER A 3 -1.98 8.84 -2.85
N SER A 4 -1.55 7.72 -2.28
CA SER A 4 -1.09 6.51 -2.99
C SER A 4 -2.11 5.37 -2.90
N LEU A 5 -3.26 5.61 -2.28
CA LEU A 5 -4.39 4.65 -2.27
C LEU A 5 -5.08 4.61 -3.63
N GLY A 6 -5.90 3.58 -3.83
CA GLY A 6 -6.87 3.56 -4.93
C GLY A 6 -7.82 4.76 -4.87
N ARG A 7 -8.28 5.21 -6.04
CA ARG A 7 -9.13 6.40 -6.18
C ARG A 7 -10.41 6.31 -5.34
N ALA A 8 -11.16 5.22 -5.46
CA ALA A 8 -12.42 5.03 -4.73
C ALA A 8 -12.22 5.14 -3.22
N MET A 9 -11.27 4.38 -2.65
CA MET A 9 -10.96 4.44 -1.21
C MET A 9 -10.50 5.84 -0.76
N THR A 10 -9.74 6.55 -1.60
CA THR A 10 -9.32 7.93 -1.31
C THR A 10 -10.53 8.86 -1.22
N GLU A 11 -11.42 8.78 -2.21
CA GLU A 11 -12.62 9.61 -2.31
C GLU A 11 -13.59 9.35 -1.14
N ASP A 12 -13.82 8.08 -0.78
CA ASP A 12 -14.65 7.69 0.37
C ASP A 12 -14.11 8.27 1.69
N ILE A 13 -12.80 8.11 1.96
CA ILE A 13 -12.16 8.64 3.19
C ILE A 13 -12.32 10.16 3.28
N ILE A 14 -12.19 10.86 2.14
CA ILE A 14 -12.28 12.31 2.10
C ILE A 14 -13.71 12.78 2.31
N GLU A 15 -14.67 12.10 1.69
CA GLU A 15 -16.09 12.39 1.88
C GLU A 15 -16.45 12.27 3.36
N ASP A 16 -16.13 11.14 3.99
CA ASP A 16 -16.38 10.90 5.41
C ASP A 16 -15.70 11.95 6.30
N TYR A 17 -14.42 12.24 6.05
CA TYR A 17 -13.67 13.24 6.80
C TYR A 17 -14.27 14.66 6.64
N THR A 18 -14.65 15.02 5.41
CA THR A 18 -15.25 16.33 5.11
C THR A 18 -16.62 16.45 5.76
N LEU A 19 -17.44 15.40 5.74
CA LEU A 19 -18.74 15.36 6.40
C LEU A 19 -18.61 15.53 7.91
N ALA A 20 -17.66 14.84 8.53
CA ALA A 20 -17.44 14.86 9.97
C ALA A 20 -16.82 16.18 10.48
N THR A 21 -15.90 16.78 9.72
CA THR A 21 -15.09 17.92 10.20
C THR A 21 -15.43 19.25 9.55
N LYS A 22 -16.21 19.24 8.46
CA LYS A 22 -16.46 20.40 7.58
C LYS A 22 -15.19 21.01 6.98
N THR A 23 -14.08 20.28 6.99
CA THR A 23 -12.81 20.70 6.40
C THR A 23 -12.77 20.30 4.93
N LYS A 24 -12.51 21.26 4.04
CA LYS A 24 -12.27 20.98 2.63
C LYS A 24 -10.90 20.33 2.45
N VAL A 25 -10.86 19.18 1.78
CA VAL A 25 -9.61 18.46 1.48
C VAL A 25 -9.25 18.62 0.01
N HIS A 26 -8.01 19.02 -0.27
CA HIS A 26 -7.43 19.03 -1.60
C HIS A 26 -6.56 17.79 -1.79
N VAL A 27 -6.77 17.06 -2.89
CA VAL A 27 -6.11 15.77 -3.16
C VAL A 27 -5.21 15.89 -4.38
N THR A 28 -4.02 15.35 -4.24
CA THR A 28 -3.13 15.03 -5.36
C THR A 28 -2.83 13.54 -5.27
N TYR A 29 -2.86 12.84 -6.40
CA TYR A 29 -2.48 11.43 -6.44
C TYR A 29 -0.99 11.33 -6.75
N LEU A 30 -0.27 10.53 -5.97
CA LEU A 30 1.17 10.33 -6.16
C LEU A 30 1.39 9.60 -7.49
N PRO A 31 2.13 10.18 -8.46
CA PRO A 31 2.33 9.56 -9.76
C PRO A 31 2.97 8.17 -9.64
N ALA A 32 2.67 7.30 -10.60
CA ALA A 32 3.44 6.07 -10.79
C ALA A 32 4.89 6.41 -11.15
N GLY A 33 5.80 5.48 -10.87
CA GLY A 33 7.22 5.64 -11.09
C GLY A 33 8.02 4.80 -10.11
N THR A 34 9.34 4.84 -10.26
CA THR A 34 10.26 4.23 -9.31
C THR A 34 10.10 4.85 -7.91
N LEU A 35 10.57 4.13 -6.89
CA LEU A 35 10.59 4.63 -5.52
C LEU A 35 11.25 6.03 -5.43
N GLN A 36 12.39 6.21 -6.10
CA GLN A 36 13.12 7.47 -6.02
C GLN A 36 12.36 8.63 -6.68
N GLU A 37 11.76 8.42 -7.85
CA GLU A 37 10.93 9.44 -8.52
C GLU A 37 9.74 9.88 -7.66
N ARG A 38 9.11 8.91 -6.98
CA ARG A 38 7.99 9.17 -6.07
C ARG A 38 8.43 9.97 -4.85
N LEU A 39 9.57 9.64 -4.24
CA LEU A 39 10.15 10.40 -3.14
C LEU A 39 10.58 11.81 -3.56
N ASP A 40 11.15 11.95 -4.76
CA ASP A 40 11.52 13.25 -5.34
C ASP A 40 10.28 14.12 -5.56
N TYR A 41 9.19 13.54 -6.08
CA TYR A 41 7.91 14.23 -6.21
C TYR A 41 7.40 14.75 -4.87
N LEU A 42 7.42 13.91 -3.82
CA LEU A 42 7.01 14.31 -2.47
C LEU A 42 7.88 15.43 -1.89
N ARG A 43 9.19 15.48 -2.21
CA ARG A 43 10.08 16.58 -1.77
C ARG A 43 9.84 17.89 -2.50
N GLN A 44 9.53 17.83 -3.80
CA GLN A 44 9.34 19.02 -4.63
C GLN A 44 8.00 19.71 -4.39
N HIS A 45 7.02 18.99 -3.84
CA HIS A 45 5.66 19.49 -3.60
C HIS A 45 5.38 19.60 -2.10
N ARG A 46 4.40 20.42 -1.73
CA ARG A 46 4.00 20.59 -0.33
C ARG A 46 2.67 19.91 -0.07
N PHE A 47 2.68 18.93 0.83
CA PHE A 47 1.49 18.22 1.27
C PHE A 47 1.44 18.18 2.79
N ASP A 48 0.24 18.29 3.37
CA ASP A 48 0.05 18.20 4.83
C ASP A 48 0.09 16.76 5.34
N CYS A 49 -0.41 15.82 4.52
CA CYS A 49 -0.40 14.39 4.82
C CYS A 49 -0.26 13.58 3.53
N TRP A 50 0.30 12.38 3.68
CA TRP A 50 0.43 11.37 2.64
C TRP A 50 -0.24 10.08 3.12
N LEU A 51 -1.24 9.59 2.35
CA LEU A 51 -2.00 8.38 2.67
C LEU A 51 -1.71 7.25 1.67
N GLY A 52 -1.59 6.03 2.20
CA GLY A 52 -1.34 4.83 1.41
C GLY A 52 0.12 4.68 1.00
N GLY A 53 0.40 3.60 0.27
CA GLY A 53 1.77 3.19 -0.04
C GLY A 53 2.24 2.09 0.91
N THR A 54 3.49 1.65 0.72
CA THR A 54 4.07 0.55 1.49
C THR A 54 4.92 1.05 2.65
N ALA A 55 5.11 0.21 3.68
CA ALA A 55 5.99 0.52 4.80
C ALA A 55 7.44 0.82 4.34
N GLU A 56 7.90 0.20 3.26
CA GLU A 56 9.21 0.45 2.66
C GLU A 56 9.33 1.88 2.12
N GLU A 57 8.30 2.40 1.44
CA GLU A 57 8.30 3.77 0.93
C GLU A 57 8.43 4.78 2.10
N TYR A 58 7.67 4.57 3.19
CA TYR A 58 7.75 5.42 4.37
C TYR A 58 9.08 5.29 5.11
N TYR A 59 9.68 4.10 5.18
CA TYR A 59 11.02 3.91 5.74
C TYR A 59 12.08 4.70 4.96
N MET A 60 12.03 4.65 3.64
CA MET A 60 12.97 5.40 2.78
C MET A 60 12.71 6.90 2.81
N ALA A 61 11.45 7.33 2.85
CA ALA A 61 11.08 8.73 3.06
C ALA A 61 11.60 9.28 4.39
N ASN A 62 11.53 8.49 5.47
CA ASN A 62 12.07 8.87 6.78
C ASN A 62 13.59 9.03 6.73
N LYS A 63 14.31 8.07 6.14
CA LYS A 63 15.78 8.16 5.93
C LYS A 63 16.22 9.43 5.20
N GLN A 64 15.34 9.98 4.37
CA GLN A 64 15.59 11.19 3.58
C GLN A 64 15.01 12.46 4.23
N ASN A 65 14.52 12.38 5.47
CA ASN A 65 13.92 13.49 6.22
C ASN A 65 12.74 14.17 5.50
N ILE A 66 11.98 13.40 4.71
CA ILE A 66 10.78 13.90 4.02
C ILE A 66 9.61 13.99 4.99
N LEU A 67 9.56 13.06 5.95
CA LEU A 67 8.46 12.92 6.91
C LEU A 67 8.70 13.78 8.14
N ARG A 68 7.61 14.28 8.72
CA ARG A 68 7.62 14.96 10.02
C ARG A 68 6.98 14.05 11.07
N PRO A 69 7.69 13.71 12.16
CA PRO A 69 7.12 12.90 13.24
C PRO A 69 5.83 13.51 13.81
N TYR A 70 4.77 12.71 13.88
CA TYR A 70 3.50 13.05 14.53
C TYR A 70 2.80 11.79 15.05
N ILE A 71 2.74 11.65 16.37
CA ILE A 71 2.03 10.55 17.02
C ILE A 71 0.57 10.95 17.20
N THR A 72 -0.33 10.24 16.53
CA THR A 72 -1.77 10.48 16.66
C THR A 72 -2.26 10.03 18.03
N LYS A 73 -3.30 10.69 18.57
CA LYS A 73 -3.92 10.32 19.86
C LYS A 73 -4.40 8.86 19.89
N GLU A 74 -4.83 8.34 18.75
CA GLU A 74 -5.38 7.00 18.59
C GLU A 74 -4.34 5.96 18.16
N SER A 75 -3.06 6.32 18.09
CA SER A 75 -1.96 5.42 17.69
C SER A 75 -1.86 4.15 18.55
N TYR A 76 -2.34 4.20 19.80
CA TYR A 76 -2.40 3.04 20.70
C TYR A 76 -3.32 1.91 20.20
N LYS A 77 -4.21 2.19 19.24
CA LYS A 77 -5.08 1.19 18.61
C LYS A 77 -4.36 0.37 17.52
N VAL A 78 -3.22 0.84 17.05
CA VAL A 78 -2.40 0.14 16.05
C VAL A 78 -1.36 -0.71 16.77
N PRO A 79 -1.25 -2.02 16.48
CA PRO A 79 -0.22 -2.88 17.05
C PRO A 79 1.19 -2.29 16.83
N ALA A 80 2.06 -2.41 17.84
CA ALA A 80 3.37 -1.75 17.85
C ALA A 80 4.30 -2.24 16.73
N GLU A 81 4.14 -3.48 16.31
CA GLU A 81 4.85 -4.12 15.20
C GLU A 81 4.42 -3.60 13.83
N LEU A 82 3.26 -2.95 13.75
CA LEU A 82 2.73 -2.35 12.53
C LEU A 82 2.94 -0.85 12.48
N ASN A 83 3.66 -0.24 13.42
CA ASN A 83 3.78 1.20 13.50
C ASN A 83 5.24 1.62 13.74
N ASN A 84 5.58 2.82 13.30
CA ASN A 84 6.85 3.42 13.64
C ASN A 84 6.74 4.06 15.03
N ARG A 85 7.63 3.67 15.95
CA ARG A 85 7.66 4.15 17.33
C ARG A 85 7.95 5.65 17.44
N GLN A 86 8.70 6.20 16.49
CA GLN A 86 9.07 7.61 16.45
C GLN A 86 7.97 8.47 15.81
N GLY A 87 6.94 7.86 15.20
CA GLY A 87 5.73 8.53 14.74
C GLY A 87 5.84 9.19 13.36
N GLU A 88 6.85 8.86 12.54
CA GLU A 88 6.98 9.43 11.20
C GLU A 88 5.93 8.91 10.22
N TRP A 89 5.34 7.75 10.50
CA TRP A 89 4.20 7.21 9.79
C TRP A 89 3.36 6.33 10.72
N THR A 90 2.12 6.03 10.34
CA THR A 90 1.22 5.11 11.05
C THR A 90 0.46 4.23 10.07
N SER A 91 0.43 2.91 10.33
CA SER A 91 -0.30 1.97 9.47
C SER A 91 -1.79 2.27 9.44
N LEU A 92 -2.35 2.26 8.23
CA LEU A 92 -3.78 2.44 7.99
C LEU A 92 -4.50 1.10 7.76
N TYR A 93 -3.88 0.19 7.00
CA TYR A 93 -4.43 -1.12 6.68
C TYR A 93 -3.31 -2.13 6.46
N LEU A 94 -3.65 -3.41 6.54
CA LEU A 94 -2.79 -4.51 6.14
C LEU A 94 -3.31 -5.09 4.82
N SER A 95 -2.39 -5.37 3.91
CA SER A 95 -2.64 -6.22 2.75
C SER A 95 -1.79 -7.47 2.85
N TYR A 96 -2.37 -8.61 2.49
CA TYR A 96 -1.67 -9.88 2.42
C TYR A 96 -1.39 -10.19 0.95
N ILE A 97 -0.15 -10.59 0.66
CA ILE A 97 0.18 -11.22 -0.62
C ILE A 97 -0.24 -12.69 -0.50
N ALA A 98 -1.06 -13.14 -1.44
CA ALA A 98 -1.58 -14.50 -1.46
C ALA A 98 -1.52 -15.08 -2.87
N LEU A 99 -1.47 -16.41 -2.94
CA LEU A 99 -1.68 -17.14 -4.18
C LEU A 99 -3.20 -17.26 -4.40
N LEU A 100 -3.69 -16.76 -5.54
CA LEU A 100 -5.08 -16.89 -5.93
C LEU A 100 -5.17 -17.86 -7.11
N SER A 101 -5.81 -19.01 -6.90
CA SER A 101 -5.92 -20.04 -7.92
C SER A 101 -7.32 -20.12 -8.53
N ASN A 102 -7.39 -20.32 -9.85
CA ASN A 102 -8.64 -20.60 -10.54
C ASN A 102 -9.01 -22.08 -10.42
N LYS A 103 -10.05 -22.38 -9.63
CA LYS A 103 -10.51 -23.75 -9.35
C LYS A 103 -10.83 -24.56 -10.60
N ASN A 104 -11.33 -23.93 -11.67
CA ASN A 104 -11.66 -24.62 -12.91
C ASN A 104 -10.40 -25.08 -13.66
N ASN A 105 -9.36 -24.26 -13.67
CA ASN A 105 -8.08 -24.61 -14.30
C ASN A 105 -7.39 -25.73 -13.52
N LEU A 106 -7.33 -25.63 -12.18
CA LEU A 106 -6.77 -26.68 -11.32
C LEU A 106 -7.41 -28.05 -11.57
N HIS A 107 -8.76 -28.10 -11.65
CA HIS A 107 -9.47 -29.33 -11.96
C HIS A 107 -9.14 -29.87 -13.36
N ARG A 108 -8.98 -29.01 -14.37
CA ARG A 108 -8.58 -29.42 -15.73
C ARG A 108 -7.16 -29.98 -15.76
N TYR A 109 -6.26 -29.45 -14.94
CA TYR A 109 -4.87 -29.89 -14.85
C TYR A 109 -4.69 -31.10 -13.92
N GLY A 110 -5.71 -31.42 -13.11
CA GLY A 110 -5.66 -32.55 -12.18
C GLY A 110 -4.76 -32.30 -10.96
N ILE A 111 -4.57 -31.04 -10.57
CA ILE A 111 -3.70 -30.63 -9.45
C ILE A 111 -4.50 -29.90 -8.36
N TYR A 112 -3.94 -29.85 -7.16
CA TYR A 112 -4.45 -29.03 -6.06
C TYR A 112 -3.94 -27.58 -6.16
N ALA A 113 -4.57 -26.68 -5.42
CA ALA A 113 -4.09 -25.30 -5.34
C ALA A 113 -2.71 -25.27 -4.65
N PRO A 114 -1.71 -24.58 -5.23
CA PRO A 114 -0.41 -24.44 -4.58
C PRO A 114 -0.52 -23.77 -3.21
N GLU A 115 0.10 -24.36 -2.21
CA GLU A 115 0.18 -23.82 -0.85
C GLU A 115 1.55 -23.18 -0.56
N THR A 116 2.55 -23.47 -1.40
CA THR A 116 3.92 -22.97 -1.27
C THR A 116 4.42 -22.33 -2.56
N TRP A 117 5.47 -21.51 -2.44
CA TRP A 117 6.13 -20.90 -3.59
C TRP A 117 6.80 -21.94 -4.50
N ASP A 118 7.31 -23.02 -3.93
CA ASP A 118 7.97 -24.09 -4.70
C ASP A 118 6.97 -24.90 -5.53
N GLU A 119 5.73 -25.06 -5.05
CA GLU A 119 4.66 -25.72 -5.80
C GLU A 119 4.26 -24.96 -7.08
N LEU A 120 4.59 -23.66 -7.18
CA LEU A 120 4.42 -22.91 -8.42
C LEU A 120 5.36 -23.37 -9.55
N LEU A 121 6.40 -24.17 -9.23
CA LEU A 121 7.31 -24.74 -10.23
C LEU A 121 6.78 -26.03 -10.87
N ALA A 122 5.59 -26.48 -10.51
CA ALA A 122 4.95 -27.66 -11.09
C ALA A 122 4.87 -27.53 -12.62
N PRO A 123 5.30 -28.56 -13.40
CA PRO A 123 5.24 -28.52 -14.86
C PRO A 123 3.84 -28.22 -15.42
N GLU A 124 2.79 -28.63 -14.71
CA GLU A 124 1.38 -28.41 -15.02
C GLU A 124 0.98 -26.92 -14.96
N LEU A 125 1.75 -26.10 -14.25
CA LEU A 125 1.54 -24.65 -14.13
C LEU A 125 2.38 -23.83 -15.11
N LYS A 126 3.12 -24.50 -16.01
CA LYS A 126 3.89 -23.81 -17.04
C LYS A 126 2.96 -22.93 -17.87
N ASP A 127 3.33 -21.66 -18.01
CA ASP A 127 2.57 -20.61 -18.72
C ASP A 127 1.20 -20.25 -18.11
N GLU A 128 0.88 -20.74 -16.90
CA GLU A 128 -0.40 -20.53 -16.20
C GLU A 128 -0.32 -19.58 -14.99
N ILE A 129 0.85 -18.99 -14.74
CA ILE A 129 1.09 -18.08 -13.61
C ILE A 129 1.14 -16.64 -14.10
N ALA A 130 0.33 -15.78 -13.49
CA ALA A 130 0.35 -14.34 -13.70
C ALA A 130 0.75 -13.62 -12.40
N ILE A 131 1.71 -12.72 -12.51
CA ILE A 131 2.14 -11.82 -11.44
C ILE A 131 2.09 -10.39 -11.99
N PRO A 132 1.65 -9.38 -11.22
CA PRO A 132 1.71 -7.99 -11.66
C PRO A 132 3.12 -7.62 -12.12
N ASN A 133 3.21 -6.87 -13.20
CA ASN A 133 4.50 -6.35 -13.66
C ASN A 133 5.05 -5.37 -12.61
N LEU A 134 6.29 -5.61 -12.16
CA LEU A 134 6.97 -4.81 -11.15
C LEU A 134 7.82 -3.68 -11.75
N SER A 135 7.84 -3.55 -13.10
CA SER A 135 8.56 -2.50 -13.83
C SER A 135 7.73 -1.24 -14.07
#